data_AF-A0A099T6P6-F1
#
_entry.id   AF-A0A099T6P6-F1
#
_cell.length_a   1.000
_cell.length_b   1.000
_cell.length_c   1.000
_cell.angle_alpha   90.00
_cell.angle_beta   90.00
_cell.angle_gamma   90.00
#
_symmetry.space_group_name_H-M   'P 1'
#
loop_
_entity.id
_entity.type
_entity.pdbx_description
1 polymer ?
#
loop_
_entity_poly.entity_id
_entity_poly.type
_entity_poly.pdbx_seq_one_letter_code
_entity_poly.pdbx_strand_id
1 'polypeptide(L)'
;MEGLSERAYAEHAGISRGAVQKARKTGRLVLFADGSINAAASDTRRGSTTDPDQQMRSRGGFGATSDGPTVSGPGDNTSYIKARTALTVYQAQERQLAIQKKRGVLVDRARAETLVFHLARQERDLWITWPTRVAALMAAQLSAEMET
;
A
#
# COMPACT_ATOMS: atom_id res chain seq x y z
N MET A 1 17.63 42.11 -33.14
CA MET A 1 17.73 41.11 -32.05
C MET A 1 16.69 40.04 -32.36
N GLU A 2 17.11 38.84 -32.72
CA GLU A 2 16.20 37.76 -33.07
C GLU A 2 15.70 37.07 -31.80
N GLY A 3 14.43 37.29 -31.45
CA GLY A 3 13.79 36.54 -30.39
C GLY A 3 13.22 35.23 -30.90
N LEU A 4 13.32 34.18 -30.09
CA LEU A 4 12.88 32.84 -30.44
C LEU A 4 11.40 32.64 -30.12
N SER A 5 10.73 31.86 -30.96
CA SER A 5 9.39 31.35 -30.66
C SER A 5 9.45 30.31 -29.53
N GLU A 6 8.32 30.05 -28.86
CA GLU A 6 8.25 29.05 -27.78
C GLU A 6 8.71 27.65 -28.23
N ARG A 7 8.43 27.28 -29.49
CA ARG A 7 8.80 25.99 -30.05
C ARG A 7 10.31 25.92 -30.33
N ALA A 8 10.86 26.98 -30.93
CA ALA A 8 12.29 27.05 -31.21
C ALA A 8 13.11 27.11 -29.91
N TYR A 9 12.60 27.79 -28.88
CA TYR A 9 13.24 27.80 -27.57
C TYR A 9 13.14 26.44 -26.85
N ALA A 10 12.02 25.71 -27.00
CA ALA A 10 11.88 24.35 -26.47
C ALA A 10 12.92 23.39 -27.06
N GLU A 11 13.13 23.45 -28.38
CA GLU A 11 14.13 22.66 -29.10
C GLU A 11 15.57 23.06 -28.68
N HIS A 12 15.87 24.35 -28.60
CA HIS A 12 17.16 24.86 -28.13
C HIS A 12 17.47 24.44 -26.67
N ALA A 13 16.48 24.49 -25.79
CA ALA A 13 16.63 24.20 -24.36
C ALA A 13 16.56 22.71 -24.01
N GLY A 14 16.17 21.84 -24.96
CA GLY A 14 15.93 20.41 -24.72
C GLY A 14 14.75 20.12 -23.78
N ILE A 15 13.76 21.03 -23.71
CA ILE A 15 12.64 20.98 -22.76
C ILE A 15 11.32 20.92 -23.53
N SER A 16 10.31 20.22 -23.00
CA SER A 16 9.00 20.13 -23.65
C SER A 16 8.30 21.49 -23.79
N ARG A 17 7.51 21.67 -24.86
CA ARG A 17 6.74 22.90 -25.11
C ARG A 17 5.85 23.28 -23.92
N GLY A 18 5.24 22.30 -23.25
CA GLY A 18 4.42 22.54 -22.06
C GLY A 18 5.22 23.09 -20.88
N ALA A 19 6.48 22.68 -20.73
CA ALA A 19 7.37 23.23 -19.71
C ALA A 19 7.83 24.66 -20.06
N VAL A 20 8.03 24.99 -21.35
CA VAL A 20 8.26 26.38 -21.79
C VAL A 20 7.04 27.27 -21.50
N GLN A 21 5.83 26.79 -21.79
CA GLN A 21 4.59 27.51 -21.50
C GLN A 21 4.40 27.74 -19.99
N LYS A 22 4.69 26.74 -19.16
CA LYS A 22 4.70 26.87 -17.69
C LYS A 22 5.75 27.88 -17.23
N ALA A 23 6.97 27.82 -17.78
CA ALA A 23 8.04 28.76 -17.44
C ALA A 23 7.67 30.20 -17.79
N ARG A 24 7.06 30.44 -18.96
CA ARG A 24 6.50 31.74 -19.36
C ARG A 24 5.43 32.22 -18.39
N LYS A 25 4.45 31.38 -18.05
CA LYS A 25 3.36 31.72 -17.09
C LYS A 25 3.91 32.04 -15.69
N THR A 26 4.99 31.38 -15.29
CA THR A 26 5.62 31.60 -13.97
C THR A 26 6.67 32.71 -13.97
N GLY A 27 6.85 33.45 -15.08
CA GLY A 27 7.81 34.57 -15.18
C GLY A 27 9.28 34.15 -15.18
N ARG A 28 9.57 32.86 -15.42
CA ARG A 28 10.92 32.29 -15.38
C ARG A 28 11.70 32.46 -16.70
N LEU A 29 11.06 32.99 -17.75
CA LEU A 29 11.69 33.31 -19.04
C LEU A 29 11.83 34.82 -19.19
N VAL A 30 12.88 35.25 -19.89
CA VAL A 30 13.09 36.65 -20.25
C VAL A 30 12.51 36.86 -21.65
N LEU A 31 11.55 37.76 -21.76
CA LEU A 31 10.89 38.12 -23.01
C LEU A 31 11.41 39.48 -23.50
N PHE A 32 11.49 39.65 -24.81
CA PHE A 32 11.69 40.96 -25.44
C PHE A 32 10.38 41.77 -25.44
N ALA A 33 10.46 43.06 -25.76
CA ALA A 33 9.32 43.98 -25.77
C ALA A 33 8.22 43.59 -26.79
N ASP A 34 8.58 42.83 -27.82
CA ASP A 34 7.68 42.24 -28.83
C ASP A 34 7.03 40.91 -28.37
N GLY A 35 7.37 40.42 -27.18
CA GLY A 35 6.86 39.17 -26.61
C GLY A 35 7.60 37.90 -27.03
N SER A 36 8.67 38.02 -27.83
CA SER A 36 9.53 36.89 -28.21
C SER A 36 10.51 36.49 -27.09
N ILE A 37 11.01 35.25 -27.09
CA ILE A 37 11.87 34.74 -26.01
C ILE A 37 13.33 35.11 -26.28
N ASN A 38 13.98 35.73 -25.30
CA ASN A 38 15.42 35.90 -25.28
C ASN A 38 16.08 34.63 -24.73
N ALA A 39 16.65 33.80 -25.61
CA ALA A 39 17.22 32.52 -25.22
C ALA A 39 18.41 32.65 -24.27
N ALA A 40 19.39 33.51 -24.60
CA ALA A 40 20.59 33.70 -23.79
C ALA A 40 20.26 34.20 -22.36
N ALA A 41 19.34 35.17 -22.25
CA ALA A 41 18.92 35.69 -20.95
C ALA A 41 18.00 34.71 -20.19
N SER A 42 17.21 33.91 -20.91
CA SER A 42 16.36 32.88 -20.28
C SER A 42 17.16 31.69 -19.77
N ASP A 43 18.20 31.27 -20.48
CA ASP A 43 19.05 30.14 -20.08
C ASP A 43 19.92 30.48 -18.87
N THR A 44 20.45 31.70 -18.80
CA THR A 44 21.17 32.20 -17.62
C THR A 44 20.27 32.30 -16.39
N ARG A 45 19.05 32.83 -16.53
CA ARG A 45 18.04 32.86 -15.45
C ARG A 45 17.59 31.46 -15.02
N ARG A 46 17.51 30.52 -15.96
CA ARG A 46 17.17 29.12 -15.66
C ARG A 46 18.30 28.43 -14.90
N GLY A 47 19.56 28.67 -15.27
CA GLY A 47 20.73 28.15 -14.57
C GLY A 47 20.81 28.61 -13.11
N SER A 48 20.46 29.87 -12.82
CA SER A 48 20.49 30.40 -11.44
C SER A 48 19.30 29.99 -10.57
N THR A 49 18.15 29.66 -11.17
CA THR A 49 16.91 29.32 -10.46
C THR A 49 16.71 27.81 -10.29
N THR A 50 17.49 26.97 -10.98
CA THR A 50 17.31 25.53 -10.95
C THR A 50 18.06 24.90 -9.78
N ASP A 51 17.29 24.34 -8.85
CA ASP A 51 17.79 23.60 -7.69
C ASP A 51 18.52 22.30 -8.12
N PRO A 52 19.81 22.11 -7.76
CA PRO A 52 20.57 20.92 -8.13
C PRO A 52 19.97 19.60 -7.60
N ASP A 53 19.25 19.63 -6.47
CA ASP A 53 18.62 18.44 -5.89
C ASP A 53 17.44 17.93 -6.73
N GLN A 54 16.74 18.81 -7.44
CA GLN A 54 15.66 18.45 -8.36
C GLN A 54 16.21 17.81 -9.65
N GLN A 55 17.39 18.24 -10.11
CA GLN A 55 18.05 17.65 -11.27
C GLN A 55 18.51 16.20 -10.99
N MET A 56 19.06 15.93 -9.80
CA MET A 56 19.48 14.59 -9.39
C MET A 56 18.31 13.58 -9.37
N ARG A 57 17.12 13.99 -8.90
CA ARG A 57 15.93 13.13 -8.92
C ARG A 57 15.42 12.86 -10.33
N SER A 58 15.54 13.82 -11.24
CA SER A 58 15.14 13.64 -12.64
C SER A 58 16.12 12.79 -13.45
N ARG A 59 17.43 12.81 -13.13
CA ARG A 59 18.45 11.96 -13.76
C ARG A 59 18.59 10.58 -13.12
N GLY A 60 18.24 10.40 -11.86
CA GLY A 60 18.29 9.12 -11.14
C GLY A 60 17.21 8.10 -11.55
N GLY A 61 16.39 8.38 -12.55
CA GLY A 61 15.32 7.52 -13.05
C GLY A 61 15.64 6.74 -14.34
N PHE A 62 16.89 6.75 -14.83
CA PHE A 62 17.27 6.06 -16.06
C PHE A 62 18.30 4.97 -15.80
N GLY A 63 17.79 3.81 -15.39
CA GLY A 63 18.56 2.58 -15.17
C GLY A 63 17.65 1.34 -15.18
N ALA A 64 16.67 1.29 -16.07
CA ALA A 64 15.96 0.05 -16.41
C ALA A 64 15.67 0.08 -17.91
N THR A 65 16.44 -0.71 -18.65
CA THR A 65 16.30 -0.92 -20.09
C THR A 65 15.04 -1.71 -20.40
N SER A 66 14.24 -1.15 -21.33
CA SER A 66 13.35 -1.78 -22.32
C SER A 66 12.16 -2.65 -21.88
N ASP A 67 11.00 -2.23 -22.41
CA ASP A 67 9.73 -2.93 -22.66
C ASP A 67 8.74 -3.18 -21.52
N GLY A 68 7.91 -2.15 -21.28
CA GLY A 68 6.56 -2.29 -20.72
C GLY A 68 5.76 -1.01 -21.03
N PRO A 69 4.52 -1.09 -21.54
CA PRO A 69 3.80 0.09 -22.01
C PRO A 69 3.52 1.03 -20.84
N THR A 70 3.78 2.31 -21.10
CA THR A 70 3.39 3.43 -20.25
C THR A 70 1.88 3.46 -20.07
N VAL A 71 1.39 2.80 -19.02
CA VAL A 71 0.09 3.10 -18.42
C VAL A 71 0.37 3.35 -16.94
N SER A 72 0.73 4.59 -16.64
CA SER A 72 0.36 5.17 -15.35
C SER A 72 -0.86 6.02 -15.61
N GLY A 73 -2.03 5.37 -15.56
CA GLY A 73 -3.31 6.06 -15.64
C GLY A 73 -3.58 6.76 -14.30
N PRO A 74 -4.46 7.79 -14.25
CA PRO A 74 -4.89 8.42 -13.00
C PRO A 74 -5.39 7.46 -11.90
N GLY A 75 -5.69 6.19 -12.25
CA GLY A 75 -6.04 5.09 -11.36
C GLY A 75 -4.88 4.53 -10.51
N ASP A 76 -3.63 4.61 -10.96
CA ASP A 76 -2.49 4.04 -10.21
C ASP A 76 -2.11 4.89 -9.01
N ASN A 77 -2.35 6.20 -9.12
CA ASN A 77 -2.11 7.17 -8.04
C ASN A 77 -3.06 6.90 -6.85
N THR A 78 -4.32 6.56 -7.14
CA THR A 78 -5.29 6.20 -6.09
C THR A 78 -4.98 4.82 -5.49
N SER A 79 -4.50 3.87 -6.30
CA SER A 79 -4.02 2.57 -5.81
C SER A 79 -2.83 2.74 -4.86
N TYR A 80 -1.86 3.57 -5.22
CA TYR A 80 -0.69 3.87 -4.39
C TYR A 80 -1.05 4.60 -3.09
N ILE A 81 -1.94 5.60 -3.14
CA ILE A 81 -2.40 6.31 -1.93
C ILE A 81 -3.12 5.34 -1.00
N LYS A 82 -4.02 4.49 -1.54
CA LYS A 82 -4.72 3.45 -0.77
C LYS A 82 -3.73 2.47 -0.14
N ALA A 83 -2.75 1.98 -0.91
CA ALA A 83 -1.73 1.06 -0.43
C ALA A 83 -0.91 1.67 0.72
N ARG A 84 -0.54 2.94 0.61
CA ARG A 84 0.21 3.65 1.65
C ARG A 84 -0.62 3.84 2.93
N THR A 85 -1.92 4.16 2.80
CA THR A 85 -2.81 4.24 3.95
C THR A 85 -3.07 2.88 4.59
N ALA A 86 -3.17 1.81 3.81
CA ALA A 86 -3.35 0.46 4.34
C ALA A 86 -2.11 0.03 5.14
N LEU A 87 -0.90 0.30 4.62
CA LEU A 87 0.34 -0.02 5.30
C LEU A 87 0.44 0.64 6.68
N THR A 88 0.10 1.93 6.79
CA THR A 88 0.16 2.63 8.07
C THR A 88 -0.87 2.11 9.06
N VAL A 89 -2.07 1.73 8.60
CA VAL A 89 -3.08 1.08 9.43
C VAL A 89 -2.59 -0.28 9.94
N TYR A 90 -2.04 -1.13 9.07
CA TYR A 90 -1.51 -2.43 9.49
C TYR A 90 -0.35 -2.29 10.47
N GLN A 91 0.57 -1.34 10.24
CA GLN A 91 1.65 -1.05 11.19
C GLN A 91 1.13 -0.58 12.55
N ALA A 92 0.07 0.24 12.58
CA ALA A 92 -0.57 0.67 13.82
C ALA A 92 -1.22 -0.52 14.54
N GLN A 93 -1.89 -1.41 13.81
CA GLN A 93 -2.49 -2.64 14.36
C GLN A 93 -1.43 -3.58 14.94
N GLU A 94 -0.32 -3.81 14.24
CA GLU A 94 0.78 -4.63 14.73
C GLU A 94 1.38 -4.08 16.02
N ARG A 95 1.61 -2.76 16.09
CA ARG A 95 2.09 -2.10 17.33
C ARG A 95 1.10 -2.26 18.47
N GLN A 96 -0.19 -2.11 18.18
CA GLN A 96 -1.24 -2.31 19.18
C GLN A 96 -1.26 -3.76 19.69
N LEU A 97 -1.16 -4.74 18.80
CA LEU A 97 -1.06 -6.16 19.17
C LEU A 97 0.22 -6.43 19.97
N ALA A 98 1.36 -5.83 19.60
CA ALA A 98 2.60 -5.98 20.34
C ALA A 98 2.48 -5.39 21.77
N ILE A 99 1.79 -4.26 21.93
CA ILE A 99 1.48 -3.69 23.25
C ILE A 99 0.56 -4.63 24.05
N GLN A 100 -0.48 -5.18 23.44
CA GLN A 100 -1.38 -6.14 24.09
C GLN A 100 -0.67 -7.42 24.51
N LYS A 101 0.23 -7.94 23.67
CA LYS A 101 1.12 -9.07 23.98
C LYS A 101 2.01 -8.76 25.19
N LYS A 102 2.70 -7.62 25.18
CA LYS A 102 3.56 -7.19 26.30
C LYS A 102 2.78 -6.95 27.59
N ARG A 103 1.52 -6.53 27.49
CA ARG A 103 0.61 -6.36 28.63
C ARG A 103 0.04 -7.68 29.15
N GLY A 104 0.24 -8.80 28.45
CA GLY A 104 -0.30 -10.10 28.84
C GLY A 104 -1.81 -10.25 28.66
N VAL A 105 -2.47 -9.31 27.96
CA VAL A 105 -3.93 -9.28 27.74
C VAL A 105 -4.30 -9.76 26.34
N LEU A 106 -3.42 -10.54 25.68
CA LEU A 106 -3.69 -11.00 24.31
C LEU A 106 -4.91 -11.93 24.23
N VAL A 107 -5.18 -12.67 25.30
CA VAL A 107 -6.29 -13.61 25.39
C VAL A 107 -7.11 -13.27 26.63
N ASP A 108 -8.42 -13.17 26.45
CA ASP A 108 -9.36 -13.10 27.55
C ASP A 108 -9.39 -14.46 28.27
N ARG A 109 -8.67 -14.50 29.40
CA ARG A 109 -8.54 -15.69 30.23
C ARG A 109 -9.89 -16.22 30.72
N ALA A 110 -10.80 -15.33 31.13
CA ALA A 110 -12.10 -15.73 31.66
C ALA A 110 -12.94 -16.43 30.58
N ARG A 111 -12.87 -15.92 29.33
CA ARG A 111 -13.52 -16.55 28.19
C ARG A 111 -12.91 -17.91 27.86
N ALA A 112 -11.58 -18.03 27.87
CA ALA A 112 -10.89 -19.29 27.61
C ALA A 112 -11.25 -20.36 28.67
N GLU A 113 -11.26 -19.99 29.95
CA GLU A 113 -11.66 -20.87 31.05
C GLU A 113 -13.10 -21.35 30.87
N THR A 114 -14.03 -20.43 30.56
CA THR A 114 -15.44 -20.78 30.32
C THR A 114 -15.60 -21.80 29.18
N LEU A 115 -14.87 -21.62 28.08
CA LEU A 115 -14.90 -22.56 26.95
C LEU A 115 -14.36 -23.95 27.33
N VAL A 116 -13.26 -24.00 28.09
CA VAL A 116 -12.68 -25.27 28.55
C VAL A 116 -13.63 -26.00 29.51
N PHE A 117 -14.22 -25.29 30.48
CA PHE A 117 -15.19 -25.88 31.40
C PHE A 117 -16.45 -26.38 30.69
N HIS A 118 -16.91 -25.65 29.68
CA HIS A 118 -18.05 -26.07 28.88
C HIS A 118 -17.74 -27.35 28.10
N LEU A 119 -16.58 -27.43 27.45
CA LEU A 119 -16.14 -28.64 26.72
C LEU A 119 -16.02 -29.85 27.67
N ALA A 120 -15.34 -29.69 28.80
CA ALA A 120 -15.20 -30.76 29.79
C ALA A 120 -16.56 -31.22 30.35
N ARG A 121 -17.51 -30.29 30.51
CA ARG A 121 -18.88 -30.60 30.93
C ARG A 121 -19.61 -31.44 29.88
N GLN A 122 -19.51 -31.08 28.61
CA GLN A 122 -20.08 -31.85 27.51
C GLN A 122 -19.52 -33.28 27.46
N GLU A 123 -18.20 -33.43 27.57
CA GLU A 123 -17.55 -34.75 27.60
C GLU A 123 -18.07 -35.58 28.78
N ARG A 124 -18.07 -35.01 29.99
CA ARG A 124 -18.58 -35.71 31.18
C ARG A 124 -20.05 -36.12 31.01
N ASP A 125 -20.90 -35.24 30.50
CA ASP A 125 -22.31 -35.54 30.30
C ASP A 125 -22.51 -36.65 29.24
N LEU A 126 -21.67 -36.70 28.20
CA LEU A 126 -21.65 -37.79 27.22
C LEU A 126 -21.27 -39.12 27.86
N TRP A 127 -20.24 -39.14 28.72
CA TRP A 127 -19.79 -40.33 29.44
C TRP A 127 -20.85 -40.83 30.43
N ILE A 128 -21.49 -39.92 31.17
CA ILE A 128 -22.57 -40.28 32.11
C ILE A 128 -23.79 -40.86 31.37
N THR A 129 -24.12 -40.33 30.20
CA THR A 129 -25.27 -40.76 29.40
C THR A 129 -24.92 -41.94 28.47
N TRP A 130 -23.69 -42.43 28.47
CA TRP A 130 -23.29 -43.54 27.60
C TRP A 130 -23.88 -44.88 28.04
N PRO A 131 -23.83 -45.30 29.32
CA PRO A 131 -24.41 -46.56 29.77
C PRO A 131 -25.90 -46.68 29.45
N THR A 132 -26.68 -45.62 29.62
CA THR A 132 -28.13 -45.64 29.33
C THR A 132 -28.43 -45.88 27.84
N ARG A 133 -27.50 -45.54 26.95
CA ARG A 133 -27.63 -45.76 25.50
C ARG A 133 -27.17 -47.14 25.07
N VAL A 134 -26.18 -47.72 25.74
CA VAL A 134 -25.48 -48.92 25.26
C VAL A 134 -25.79 -50.18 26.09
N ALA A 135 -26.25 -50.04 27.34
CA ALA A 135 -26.51 -51.18 28.23
C ALA A 135 -27.52 -52.18 27.65
N ALA A 136 -28.62 -51.71 27.05
CA ALA A 136 -29.62 -52.60 26.45
C ALA A 136 -29.06 -53.36 25.23
N LEU A 137 -28.23 -52.69 24.40
CA LEU A 137 -27.60 -53.33 23.24
C LEU A 137 -26.57 -54.37 23.67
N MET A 138 -25.75 -54.05 24.68
CA MET A 138 -24.78 -54.99 25.26
C MET A 138 -25.49 -56.20 25.91
N ALA A 139 -26.58 -55.96 26.65
CA ALA A 139 -27.36 -57.04 27.27
C ALA A 139 -27.97 -57.98 26.21
N ALA A 140 -28.56 -57.42 25.15
CA ALA A 140 -29.11 -58.22 24.06
C ALA A 140 -28.05 -59.07 23.36
N GLN A 141 -26.86 -58.50 23.13
CA GLN A 141 -25.74 -59.23 22.51
C GLN A 141 -25.25 -60.36 23.42
N LEU A 142 -25.08 -60.10 24.73
CA LEU A 142 -24.69 -61.14 25.68
C LEU A 142 -25.72 -62.28 25.75
N SER A 143 -27.02 -61.95 25.79
CA SER A 143 -28.08 -62.96 25.81
C SER A 143 -28.06 -63.84 24.56
N ALA A 144 -27.83 -63.24 23.38
CA ALA A 144 -27.73 -64.00 22.14
C ALA A 144 -26.51 -64.94 22.12
N GLU A 145 -25.36 -64.52 22.65
CA GLU A 145 -24.16 -65.37 22.78
C GLU A 145 -24.33 -66.53 23.77
N MET A 146 -25.21 -66.39 24.77
CA MET A 146 -25.48 -67.46 25.75
C MET A 146 -26.49 -68.50 25.28
N GLU A 147 -27.33 -68.17 24.29
CA GLU A 147 -28.32 -69.10 23.72
C GLU A 147 -27.74 -70.01 22.62
N THR A 148 -26.50 -69.75 22.17
CA THR A 148 -25.74 -70.58 21.22
C THR A 148 -24.77 -71.54 21.92
#